data_AF-A0A971PI17-F1
#
_entry.id   AF-A0A971PI17-F1
#
_cell.length_a   1.000
_cell.length_b   1.000
_cell.length_c   1.000
_cell.angle_alpha   90.00
_cell.angle_beta   90.00
_cell.angle_gamma   90.00
#
_symmetry.space_group_name_H-M   'P 1'
#
loop_
_entity.id
_entity.type
_entity.pdbx_description
1 polymer ?
#
loop_
_entity_poly.entity_id
_entity_poly.type
_entity_poly.pdbx_seq_one_letter_code
_entity_poly.pdbx_strand_id
1 'polypeptide(L)'
;MAPRLRLAAVGVFAVSLAIFSLARMRLVSFGAEGPGQARFLTGDEPSYLLLAHSVAFDRDFNLFNNRTEEHGRFFGVPRCEGHGARKDWERREIYSIHTPGLPILIAPVYALAVRLGVSPRAAVLLFMNLLAALLAVNTWLLCVDLVGGRASLDRPGCVPLVPPLLAMAAVVLTPPVIFYANLIYPELPAALLVLYAFRKALPTWSGGAG
;
A
#
# COMPACT_ATOMS: atom_id res chain seq x y z
N MET A 1 21.13 15.47 -4.80
CA MET A 1 21.19 14.28 -3.92
C MET A 1 22.41 13.49 -4.33
N ALA A 2 23.36 13.28 -3.42
CA ALA A 2 24.63 12.61 -3.71
C ALA A 2 24.43 11.17 -4.21
N PRO A 3 25.32 10.65 -5.10
CA PRO A 3 25.17 9.34 -5.70
C PRO A 3 25.12 8.19 -4.68
N ARG A 4 25.88 8.30 -3.57
CA ARG A 4 25.87 7.31 -2.48
C ARG A 4 24.51 7.18 -1.79
N LEU A 5 23.85 8.31 -1.50
CA LEU A 5 22.54 8.31 -0.86
C LEU A 5 21.46 7.75 -1.79
N ARG A 6 21.56 8.01 -3.10
CA ARG A 6 20.66 7.41 -4.11
C ARG A 6 20.80 5.90 -4.16
N LEU A 7 22.03 5.39 -4.22
CA LEU A 7 22.30 3.95 -4.22
C LEU A 7 21.79 3.28 -2.94
N ALA A 8 22.02 3.89 -1.77
CA ALA A 8 21.50 3.38 -0.52
C ALA A 8 19.96 3.39 -0.47
N ALA A 9 19.30 4.44 -0.97
CA ALA A 9 17.84 4.49 -1.06
C ALA A 9 17.28 3.38 -1.96
N VAL A 10 17.92 3.12 -3.10
CA VAL A 10 17.55 2.02 -4.00
C VAL A 10 17.78 0.67 -3.33
N GLY A 11 18.87 0.51 -2.58
CA GLY A 11 19.15 -0.69 -1.78
C GLY A 11 18.06 -0.95 -0.72
N VAL A 12 17.71 0.07 0.06
CA VAL A 12 16.61 -0.01 1.05
C VAL A 12 15.31 -0.38 0.37
N PHE A 13 14.97 0.28 -0.75
CA PHE A 13 13.77 -0.03 -1.52
C PHE A 13 13.73 -1.50 -1.97
N ALA A 14 14.79 -1.97 -2.63
CA ALA A 14 14.85 -3.32 -3.18
C ALA A 14 14.79 -4.39 -2.08
N VAL A 15 15.51 -4.19 -0.98
CA VAL A 15 15.52 -5.12 0.16
C VAL A 15 14.16 -5.14 0.85
N SER A 16 13.56 -3.98 1.14
CA SER A 16 12.23 -3.90 1.76
C SER A 16 11.17 -4.54 0.85
N LEU A 17 11.20 -4.27 -0.45
CA LEU A 17 10.28 -4.88 -1.41
C LEU A 17 10.42 -6.41 -1.44
N ALA A 18 11.65 -6.92 -1.42
CA ALA A 18 11.91 -8.36 -1.36
C ALA A 18 11.36 -8.96 -0.06
N ILE A 19 11.61 -8.32 1.10
CA ILE A 19 11.10 -8.78 2.41
C ILE A 19 9.57 -8.84 2.40
N PHE A 20 8.89 -7.77 1.98
CA PHE A 20 7.43 -7.75 1.95
C PHE A 20 6.85 -8.77 0.96
N SER A 21 7.49 -8.94 -0.19
CA SER A 21 7.06 -9.92 -1.19
C SER A 21 7.31 -11.36 -0.74
N LEU A 22 8.39 -11.61 -0.01
CA LEU A 22 8.67 -12.91 0.61
C LEU A 22 7.68 -13.21 1.74
N ALA A 23 7.40 -12.22 2.60
CA ALA A 23 6.37 -12.32 3.63
C ALA A 23 5.01 -12.64 3.00
N ARG A 24 4.66 -11.97 1.90
CA ARG A 24 3.47 -12.26 1.10
C ARG A 24 3.42 -13.72 0.69
N MET A 25 4.47 -14.26 0.08
CA MET A 25 4.49 -15.65 -0.37
C MET A 25 4.30 -16.67 0.75
N ARG A 26 4.64 -16.31 2.00
CA ARG A 26 4.43 -17.14 3.18
C ARG A 26 3.04 -16.98 3.80
N LEU A 27 2.46 -15.78 3.71
CA LEU A 27 1.14 -15.45 4.28
C LEU A 27 -0.01 -15.73 3.31
N VAL A 28 0.22 -15.58 2.01
CA VAL A 28 -0.75 -15.66 0.91
C VAL A 28 -0.09 -16.38 -0.27
N SER A 29 -0.36 -17.69 -0.42
CA SER A 29 0.12 -18.46 -1.57
C SER A 29 -0.46 -17.93 -2.87
N PHE A 30 0.34 -17.82 -3.93
CA PHE A 30 -0.13 -17.41 -5.27
C PHE A 30 -1.23 -18.32 -5.85
N GLY A 31 -1.26 -19.60 -5.43
CA GLY A 31 -2.29 -20.56 -5.83
C GLY A 31 -3.57 -20.50 -4.99
N ALA A 32 -3.69 -19.58 -4.03
CA ALA A 32 -4.82 -19.51 -3.10
C ALA A 32 -6.03 -18.72 -3.65
N GLU A 33 -6.18 -18.70 -4.98
CA GLU A 33 -7.12 -17.82 -5.70
C GLU A 33 -8.16 -18.63 -6.47
N GLY A 34 -8.63 -19.73 -5.87
CA GLY A 34 -9.79 -20.48 -6.34
C GLY A 34 -11.06 -20.11 -5.55
N PRO A 35 -12.26 -20.39 -6.09
CA PRO A 35 -13.55 -20.10 -5.46
C PRO A 35 -13.75 -20.76 -4.08
N GLY A 36 -12.87 -21.68 -3.66
CA GLY A 36 -12.88 -22.31 -2.34
C GLY A 36 -12.04 -21.62 -1.24
N GLN A 37 -11.35 -20.50 -1.52
CA GLN A 37 -10.37 -19.92 -0.59
C GLN A 37 -10.56 -18.44 -0.27
N ALA A 38 -11.82 -17.99 -0.24
CA ALA A 38 -12.25 -16.73 0.40
C ALA A 38 -11.87 -16.61 1.90
N ARG A 39 -11.30 -17.66 2.52
CA ARG A 39 -10.87 -17.67 3.93
C ARG A 39 -9.75 -16.67 4.24
N PHE A 40 -9.00 -16.20 3.23
CA PHE A 40 -7.95 -15.18 3.40
C PHE A 40 -8.41 -13.77 3.01
N LEU A 41 -9.67 -13.60 2.61
CA LEU A 41 -10.31 -12.30 2.41
C LEU A 41 -11.14 -12.03 3.65
N THR A 42 -10.58 -11.27 4.59
CA THR A 42 -11.25 -10.97 5.86
C THR A 42 -11.43 -9.47 6.03
N GLY A 43 -12.50 -9.10 6.74
CA GLY A 43 -12.87 -7.71 7.01
C GLY A 43 -13.35 -6.98 5.75
N ASP A 44 -12.71 -5.86 5.45
CA ASP A 44 -13.23 -4.86 4.51
C ASP A 44 -12.62 -4.94 3.10
N GLU A 45 -11.58 -5.77 2.90
CA GLU A 45 -10.85 -5.92 1.64
C GLU A 45 -11.76 -6.19 0.42
N PRO A 46 -12.74 -7.13 0.48
CA PRO A 46 -13.67 -7.33 -0.63
C PRO A 46 -14.46 -6.07 -1.01
N SER A 47 -14.83 -5.25 -0.03
CA SER A 47 -15.55 -4.00 -0.28
C SER A 47 -14.69 -2.98 -1.02
N TYR A 48 -13.40 -2.88 -0.68
CA TYR A 48 -12.46 -2.01 -1.40
C TYR A 48 -12.21 -2.47 -2.83
N LEU A 49 -12.05 -3.78 -3.05
CA LEU A 49 -11.86 -4.36 -4.38
C LEU A 49 -13.12 -4.22 -5.26
N LEU A 50 -14.30 -4.40 -4.69
CA LEU A 50 -15.56 -4.20 -5.42
C LEU A 50 -15.75 -2.73 -5.82
N LEU A 51 -15.42 -1.78 -4.93
CA LEU A 51 -15.46 -0.35 -5.26
C LEU A 51 -14.40 0.03 -6.28
N ALA A 52 -13.21 -0.57 -6.22
CA ALA A 52 -12.17 -0.37 -7.24
C ALA A 52 -12.63 -0.86 -8.62
N HIS A 53 -13.41 -1.95 -8.67
CA HIS A 53 -14.01 -2.43 -9.91
C HIS A 53 -14.98 -1.40 -10.51
N SER A 54 -15.93 -0.92 -9.70
CA SER A 54 -16.89 0.13 -10.10
C SER A 54 -16.17 1.38 -10.60
N VAL A 55 -15.16 1.88 -9.86
CA VAL A 55 -14.36 3.03 -10.30
C VAL A 55 -13.62 2.77 -11.62
N ALA A 56 -13.04 1.57 -11.78
CA ALA A 56 -12.23 1.22 -12.94
C ALA A 56 -13.04 1.05 -14.24
N PHE A 57 -14.21 0.42 -14.15
CA PHE A 57 -15.00 0.00 -15.30
C PHE A 57 -16.27 0.83 -15.49
N ASP A 58 -16.96 1.18 -14.40
CA ASP A 58 -18.24 1.88 -14.43
C ASP A 58 -18.06 3.41 -14.25
N ARG A 59 -16.91 3.83 -13.71
CA ARG A 59 -16.55 5.24 -13.41
C ARG A 59 -17.52 5.93 -12.45
N ASP A 60 -18.10 5.17 -11.55
CA ASP A 60 -18.96 5.66 -10.48
C ASP A 60 -18.58 5.02 -9.12
N PHE A 61 -19.43 5.23 -8.12
CA PHE A 61 -19.33 4.58 -6.80
C PHE A 61 -20.54 3.72 -6.47
N ASN A 62 -21.44 3.52 -7.44
CA ASN A 62 -22.67 2.77 -7.24
C ASN A 62 -22.37 1.28 -7.47
N LEU A 63 -22.46 0.50 -6.39
CA LEU A 63 -22.15 -0.93 -6.40
C LEU A 63 -23.33 -1.81 -6.83
N PHE A 64 -24.45 -1.24 -7.25
CA PHE A 64 -25.67 -2.00 -7.54
C PHE A 64 -25.44 -3.06 -8.62
N ASN A 65 -24.97 -2.65 -9.79
CA ASN A 65 -24.64 -3.55 -10.90
C ASN A 65 -23.53 -4.54 -10.50
N ASN A 66 -22.48 -4.08 -9.79
CA ASN A 66 -21.38 -4.95 -9.40
C ASN A 66 -21.82 -6.08 -8.45
N ARG A 67 -22.85 -5.84 -7.63
CA ARG A 67 -23.43 -6.86 -6.76
C ARG A 67 -24.39 -7.77 -7.52
N THR A 68 -25.27 -7.22 -8.35
CA THR A 68 -26.24 -8.04 -9.09
C THR A 68 -25.58 -8.93 -10.12
N GLU A 69 -24.49 -8.46 -10.73
CA GLU A 69 -23.71 -9.20 -11.71
C GLU A 69 -22.58 -10.02 -11.07
N GLU A 70 -22.44 -10.04 -9.74
CA GLU A 70 -21.41 -10.81 -9.02
C GLU A 70 -19.97 -10.50 -9.49
N HIS A 71 -19.63 -9.23 -9.69
CA HIS A 71 -18.28 -8.79 -10.09
C HIS A 71 -17.20 -9.11 -9.03
N GLY A 72 -17.60 -9.51 -7.83
CA GLY A 72 -16.66 -10.08 -6.86
C GLY A 72 -16.01 -11.39 -7.31
N ARG A 73 -16.51 -12.05 -8.37
CA ARG A 73 -15.88 -13.24 -8.98
C ARG A 73 -14.45 -12.98 -9.44
N PHE A 74 -14.12 -11.75 -9.84
CA PHE A 74 -12.78 -11.39 -10.33
C PHE A 74 -11.70 -11.51 -9.25
N PHE A 75 -12.09 -11.50 -7.98
CA PHE A 75 -11.19 -11.64 -6.83
C PHE A 75 -11.63 -12.75 -5.86
N GLY A 76 -12.44 -13.71 -6.35
CA GLY A 76 -12.79 -14.92 -5.60
C GLY A 76 -13.92 -14.78 -4.57
N VAL A 77 -14.70 -13.69 -4.59
CA VAL A 77 -15.87 -13.48 -3.69
C VAL A 77 -17.11 -13.10 -4.52
N PRO A 78 -17.72 -14.03 -5.28
CA PRO A 78 -18.83 -13.71 -6.19
C PRO A 78 -19.98 -12.94 -5.50
N ARG A 79 -20.37 -13.39 -4.30
CA ARG A 79 -21.37 -12.72 -3.46
C ARG A 79 -20.71 -11.80 -2.45
N CYS A 80 -20.05 -10.76 -2.95
CA CYS A 80 -19.45 -9.73 -2.11
C CYS A 80 -20.56 -8.80 -1.58
N GLU A 81 -21.16 -9.16 -0.45
CA GLU A 81 -22.23 -8.35 0.14
C GLU A 81 -21.74 -7.00 0.65
N GLY A 82 -20.47 -6.87 1.04
CA GLY A 82 -19.81 -5.64 1.51
C GLY A 82 -20.54 -4.86 2.61
N HIS A 83 -19.85 -3.94 3.28
CA HIS A 83 -20.52 -3.03 4.22
C HIS A 83 -21.15 -1.88 3.43
N GLY A 84 -22.47 -1.96 3.22
CA GLY A 84 -23.23 -0.90 2.53
C GLY A 84 -23.72 0.16 3.52
N ALA A 85 -23.37 1.42 3.29
CA ALA A 85 -23.88 2.56 4.08
C ALA A 85 -25.32 2.94 3.70
N ARG A 86 -25.67 2.79 2.42
CA ARG A 86 -27.01 3.04 1.89
C ARG A 86 -27.34 1.98 0.84
N LYS A 87 -28.50 1.36 0.98
CA LYS A 87 -29.05 0.37 0.03
C LYS A 87 -30.46 0.83 -0.34
N ASP A 88 -30.64 1.27 -1.57
CA ASP A 88 -31.94 1.63 -2.15
C ASP A 88 -32.14 0.78 -3.40
N TRP A 89 -32.85 -0.34 -3.24
CA TRP A 89 -33.03 -1.32 -4.31
C TRP A 89 -34.01 -0.83 -5.37
N GLU A 90 -34.95 0.05 -5.00
CA GLU A 90 -35.92 0.66 -5.93
C GLU A 90 -35.21 1.63 -6.87
N ARG A 91 -34.29 2.44 -6.34
CA ARG A 91 -33.48 3.37 -7.12
C ARG A 91 -32.24 2.76 -7.74
N ARG A 92 -31.97 1.47 -7.49
CA ARG A 92 -30.76 0.77 -7.94
C ARG A 92 -29.48 1.44 -7.46
N GLU A 93 -29.47 1.90 -6.22
CA GLU A 93 -28.34 2.60 -5.59
C GLU A 93 -27.80 1.80 -4.41
N ILE A 94 -26.54 1.41 -4.46
CA ILE A 94 -25.85 0.78 -3.33
C ILE A 94 -24.48 1.43 -3.16
N TYR A 95 -24.26 2.08 -2.02
CA TYR A 95 -23.01 2.75 -1.72
C TYR A 95 -22.26 2.08 -0.56
N SER A 96 -20.93 2.02 -0.69
CA SER A 96 -20.07 1.52 0.38
C SER A 96 -20.05 2.48 1.58
N ILE A 97 -19.88 1.94 2.80
CA ILE A 97 -19.53 2.74 3.97
C ILE A 97 -18.06 3.17 3.98
N HIS A 98 -17.22 2.45 3.24
CA HIS A 98 -15.80 2.73 3.18
C HIS A 98 -15.51 3.92 2.27
N THR A 99 -14.47 4.68 2.61
CA THR A 99 -14.08 5.85 1.84
C THR A 99 -13.49 5.45 0.49
N PRO A 100 -13.69 6.26 -0.58
CA PRO A 100 -13.25 5.89 -1.92
C PRO A 100 -11.76 6.12 -2.19
N GLY A 101 -11.01 6.70 -1.23
CA GLY A 101 -9.61 7.07 -1.44
C GLY A 101 -8.70 5.90 -1.84
N LEU A 102 -8.78 4.77 -1.12
CA LEU A 102 -8.02 3.56 -1.47
C LEU A 102 -8.53 2.94 -2.80
N PRO A 103 -9.84 2.71 -3.01
CA PRO A 103 -10.38 2.21 -4.27
C PRO A 103 -9.94 3.00 -5.50
N ILE A 104 -9.95 4.34 -5.43
CA ILE A 104 -9.46 5.21 -6.51
C ILE A 104 -7.95 4.99 -6.75
N LEU A 105 -7.16 4.89 -5.69
CA LEU A 105 -5.72 4.67 -5.78
C LEU A 105 -5.36 3.33 -6.46
N ILE A 106 -6.10 2.26 -6.14
CA ILE A 106 -5.81 0.90 -6.64
C ILE A 106 -6.51 0.58 -7.98
N ALA A 107 -7.53 1.35 -8.38
CA ALA A 107 -8.33 1.11 -9.59
C ALA A 107 -7.50 0.93 -10.87
N PRO A 108 -6.44 1.72 -11.15
CA PRO A 108 -5.64 1.54 -12.36
C PRO A 108 -4.92 0.17 -12.42
N VAL A 109 -4.34 -0.25 -11.29
CA VAL A 109 -3.65 -1.54 -11.18
C VAL A 109 -4.65 -2.69 -11.26
N TYR A 110 -5.80 -2.53 -10.60
CA TYR A 110 -6.91 -3.48 -10.67
C TYR A 110 -7.41 -3.67 -12.11
N ALA A 111 -7.66 -2.57 -12.83
CA ALA A 111 -8.15 -2.60 -14.21
C ALA A 111 -7.16 -3.30 -15.15
N LEU A 112 -5.87 -3.00 -15.00
CA LEU A 112 -4.81 -3.65 -15.78
C LEU A 112 -4.79 -5.15 -15.52
N ALA A 113 -4.88 -5.58 -14.27
CA ALA A 113 -4.87 -6.98 -13.90
C ALA A 113 -6.06 -7.76 -14.49
N VAL A 114 -7.27 -7.22 -14.38
CA VAL A 114 -8.47 -7.82 -15.00
C VAL A 114 -8.30 -7.95 -16.52
N ARG A 115 -7.78 -6.91 -17.20
CA ARG A 115 -7.55 -6.92 -18.66
C ARG A 115 -6.49 -7.94 -19.10
N LEU A 116 -5.48 -8.15 -18.26
CA LEU A 116 -4.43 -9.14 -18.51
C LEU A 116 -4.83 -10.56 -18.11
N GLY A 117 -6.02 -10.76 -17.53
CA GLY A 117 -6.48 -12.07 -17.06
C GLY A 117 -5.69 -12.60 -15.86
N VAL A 118 -5.00 -11.72 -15.13
CA VAL A 118 -4.31 -12.08 -13.88
C VAL A 118 -5.17 -11.67 -12.69
N SER A 119 -4.92 -12.26 -11.52
CA SER A 119 -5.67 -11.90 -10.31
C SER A 119 -5.50 -10.41 -9.97
N PRO A 120 -6.61 -9.64 -9.92
CA PRO A 120 -6.58 -8.24 -9.52
C PRO A 120 -6.13 -8.07 -8.07
N ARG A 121 -6.53 -9.00 -7.20
CA ARG A 121 -6.10 -8.99 -5.80
C ARG A 121 -4.58 -9.13 -5.70
N ALA A 122 -4.00 -10.12 -6.38
CA ALA A 122 -2.55 -10.34 -6.38
C ALA A 122 -1.77 -9.12 -6.89
N ALA A 123 -2.26 -8.50 -7.96
CA ALA A 123 -1.65 -7.30 -8.53
C ALA A 123 -1.74 -6.10 -7.58
N VAL A 124 -2.89 -5.88 -6.94
CA VAL A 124 -3.07 -4.81 -5.95
C VAL A 124 -2.20 -5.05 -4.72
N LEU A 125 -2.08 -6.29 -4.23
CA LEU A 125 -1.17 -6.61 -3.12
C LEU A 125 0.28 -6.33 -3.48
N LEU A 126 0.73 -6.69 -4.68
CA LEU A 126 2.08 -6.32 -5.13
C LEU A 126 2.26 -4.79 -5.15
N PHE A 127 1.23 -4.06 -5.56
CA PHE A 127 1.24 -2.61 -5.48
C PHE A 127 1.30 -2.08 -4.03
N MET A 128 0.59 -2.69 -3.09
CA MET A 128 0.71 -2.37 -1.66
C MET A 128 2.14 -2.63 -1.14
N ASN A 129 2.78 -3.72 -1.55
CA ASN A 129 4.19 -3.99 -1.22
C ASN A 129 5.14 -2.90 -1.76
N LEU A 130 4.87 -2.37 -2.95
CA LEU A 130 5.62 -1.23 -3.50
C LEU A 130 5.44 0.02 -2.64
N LEU A 131 4.20 0.32 -2.19
CA LEU A 131 3.93 1.42 -1.28
C LEU A 131 4.61 1.23 0.07
N ALA A 132 4.66 0.01 0.60
CA ALA A 132 5.37 -0.32 1.83
C ALA A 132 6.88 -0.13 1.69
N ALA A 133 7.46 -0.52 0.56
CA ALA A 133 8.87 -0.27 0.27
C ALA A 133 9.18 1.23 0.15
N LEU A 134 8.27 2.01 -0.45
CA LEU A 134 8.37 3.47 -0.43
C LEU A 134 8.27 4.04 0.98
N LEU A 135 7.37 3.52 1.82
CA LEU A 135 7.26 3.92 3.23
C LEU A 135 8.59 3.68 3.94
N ALA A 136 9.21 2.51 3.77
CA ALA A 136 10.51 2.18 4.34
C ALA A 136 11.62 3.16 3.92
N VAL A 137 11.69 3.50 2.63
CA VAL A 137 12.62 4.52 2.12
C VAL A 137 12.36 5.88 2.75
N ASN A 138 11.10 6.29 2.90
CA ASN A 138 10.75 7.57 3.49
C ASN A 138 11.09 7.61 4.99
N THR A 139 10.88 6.51 5.72
CA THR A 139 11.28 6.36 7.14
C THR A 139 12.79 6.44 7.28
N TRP A 140 13.55 5.70 6.46
CA TRP A 140 15.01 5.75 6.50
C TRP A 140 15.54 7.16 6.17
N LEU A 141 14.99 7.81 5.15
CA LEU A 141 15.37 9.19 4.80
C LEU A 141 15.03 10.17 5.93
N LEU A 142 13.91 10.00 6.63
CA LEU A 142 13.61 10.80 7.82
C LEU A 142 14.66 10.57 8.91
N CYS A 143 15.03 9.33 9.21
CA CYS A 143 16.08 9.04 10.19
C CYS A 143 17.43 9.64 9.80
N VAL A 144 17.78 9.59 8.51
CA VAL A 144 18.98 10.27 7.98
C VAL A 144 18.89 11.79 8.17
N ASP A 145 17.74 12.39 7.87
CA ASP A 145 17.51 13.82 8.01
C ASP A 145 17.63 14.25 9.50
N LEU A 146 17.24 13.40 10.46
CA LEU A 146 17.33 13.65 11.91
C LEU A 146 18.72 13.50 12.52
N VAL A 147 19.57 12.58 12.05
CA VAL A 147 20.88 12.28 12.67
C VAL A 147 21.98 13.29 12.30
N GLY A 148 21.74 14.16 11.32
CA GLY A 148 22.72 15.16 10.90
C GLY A 148 22.50 15.72 9.50
N GLY A 149 21.37 15.39 8.87
CA GLY A 149 21.03 15.87 7.54
C GLY A 149 21.82 15.22 6.41
N ARG A 150 21.35 15.43 5.18
CA ARG A 150 21.93 14.84 3.96
C ARG A 150 23.38 15.27 3.71
N ALA A 151 23.76 16.44 4.21
CA ALA A 151 25.12 16.99 4.10
C ALA A 151 26.14 16.22 4.94
N SER A 152 25.72 15.56 6.03
CA SER A 152 26.62 14.77 6.87
C SER A 152 27.03 13.43 6.25
N LEU A 153 26.32 12.97 5.21
CA LEU A 153 26.65 11.76 4.45
C LEU A 153 27.72 11.97 3.37
N ASP A 154 27.99 13.22 3.01
CA ASP A 154 29.02 13.57 2.03
C ASP A 154 30.41 13.72 2.67
N ARG A 155 30.49 13.84 4.00
CA ARG A 155 31.76 13.86 4.72
C ARG A 155 32.24 12.42 4.99
N PRO A 156 33.45 12.03 4.53
CA PRO A 156 34.02 10.74 4.86
C PRO A 156 34.12 10.57 6.39
N GLY A 157 33.45 9.56 6.94
CA GLY A 157 33.56 9.17 8.35
C GLY A 157 32.58 9.83 9.34
N CYS A 158 31.70 10.75 8.92
CA CYS A 158 30.91 11.55 9.89
C CYS A 158 29.61 10.89 10.40
N VAL A 159 28.93 10.03 9.63
CA VAL A 159 27.71 9.34 10.11
C VAL A 159 27.65 7.92 9.54
N PRO A 160 27.71 6.86 10.37
CA PRO A 160 27.46 5.51 9.89
C PRO A 160 26.01 5.39 9.38
N LEU A 161 25.79 4.72 8.25
CA LEU A 161 24.44 4.48 7.71
C LEU A 161 23.62 3.48 8.56
N VAL A 162 24.30 2.79 9.48
CA VAL A 162 23.75 1.70 10.28
C VAL A 162 22.65 2.18 11.25
N PRO A 163 22.81 3.24 12.06
CA PRO A 163 21.76 3.65 13.00
C PRO A 163 20.44 4.05 12.31
N PRO A 164 20.43 4.85 11.21
CA PRO A 164 19.19 5.09 10.45
C PRO A 164 18.56 3.82 9.88
N LEU A 165 19.37 2.83 9.45
CA LEU A 165 18.87 1.56 8.95
C LEU A 165 18.23 0.72 10.06
N LEU A 166 18.85 0.65 11.24
CA LEU A 166 18.30 -0.05 12.40
C LEU A 166 17.01 0.60 12.89
N ALA A 167 16.95 1.93 12.94
CA ALA A 167 15.74 2.67 13.31
C ALA A 167 14.59 2.41 12.30
N MET A 168 14.89 2.44 11.00
CA MET A 168 13.90 2.09 9.98
C MET A 168 13.43 0.64 10.14
N ALA A 169 14.35 -0.32 10.31
CA ALA A 169 14.00 -1.73 10.47
C ALA A 169 13.14 -1.95 11.71
N ALA A 170 13.43 -1.28 12.82
CA ALA A 170 12.66 -1.34 14.07
C ALA A 170 11.22 -0.83 13.92
N VAL A 171 10.93 0.01 12.92
CA VAL A 171 9.57 0.50 12.61
C VAL A 171 8.89 -0.38 11.55
N VAL A 172 9.60 -0.66 10.46
CA VAL A 172 9.05 -1.26 9.24
C VAL A 172 8.88 -2.77 9.36
N LEU A 173 9.69 -3.43 10.19
CA LEU A 173 9.57 -4.88 10.45
C LEU A 173 8.66 -5.19 11.64
N THR A 174 7.88 -4.21 12.10
CA THR A 174 6.86 -4.44 13.14
C THR A 174 5.65 -5.16 12.56
N PRO A 175 4.88 -5.90 13.39
CA PRO A 175 3.69 -6.59 12.92
C PRO A 175 2.71 -5.69 12.13
N PRO A 176 2.36 -4.46 12.58
CA PRO A 176 1.43 -3.61 11.84
C PRO A 176 1.84 -3.37 10.39
N VAL A 177 3.09 -2.99 10.14
CA VAL A 177 3.56 -2.67 8.78
C VAL A 177 3.64 -3.93 7.91
N ILE A 178 4.10 -5.05 8.48
CA ILE A 178 4.16 -6.33 7.75
C ILE A 178 2.75 -6.78 7.33
N PHE A 179 1.75 -6.66 8.22
CA PHE A 179 0.37 -7.02 7.89
C PHE A 179 -0.24 -6.05 6.88
N TYR A 180 -0.14 -4.73 7.08
CA TYR A 180 -0.71 -3.75 6.15
C TYR A 180 0.00 -3.69 4.79
N ALA A 181 1.25 -4.13 4.70
CA ALA A 181 1.90 -4.37 3.41
C ALA A 181 1.23 -5.51 2.63
N ASN A 182 0.64 -6.49 3.33
CA ASN A 182 0.05 -7.71 2.77
C ASN A 182 -1.48 -7.76 2.85
N LEU A 183 -2.12 -6.64 3.15
CA LEU A 183 -3.57 -6.49 3.21
C LEU A 183 -3.98 -5.23 2.43
N ILE A 184 -5.19 -5.23 1.86
CA ILE A 184 -5.68 -4.09 1.07
C ILE A 184 -6.51 -3.18 1.96
N TYR A 185 -5.83 -2.26 2.65
CA TYR A 185 -6.44 -1.31 3.57
C TYR A 185 -5.81 0.10 3.46
N PRO A 186 -6.52 1.17 3.86
CA PRO A 186 -6.09 2.55 3.61
C PRO A 186 -4.94 3.04 4.50
N GLU A 187 -4.61 2.35 5.59
CA GLU A 187 -3.64 2.80 6.59
C GLU A 187 -2.23 2.89 6.02
N LEU A 188 -1.81 1.94 5.19
CA LEU A 188 -0.48 1.94 4.56
C LEU A 188 -0.28 3.15 3.63
N PRO A 189 -1.14 3.40 2.61
CA PRO A 189 -1.00 4.58 1.77
C PRO A 189 -1.16 5.87 2.57
N ALA A 190 -2.05 5.92 3.56
CA ALA A 190 -2.19 7.08 4.42
C ALA A 190 -0.90 7.36 5.21
N ALA A 191 -0.30 6.35 5.82
CA ALA A 191 0.97 6.47 6.55
C ALA A 191 2.10 6.96 5.64
N LEU A 192 2.19 6.44 4.41
CA LEU A 192 3.16 6.89 3.42
C LEU A 192 2.98 8.38 3.08
N LEU A 193 1.75 8.81 2.80
CA LEU A 193 1.44 10.20 2.45
C LEU A 193 1.73 11.15 3.62
N VAL A 194 1.31 10.80 4.83
CA VAL A 194 1.56 11.59 6.04
C VAL A 194 3.05 11.71 6.31
N LEU A 195 3.79 10.59 6.27
CA LEU A 195 5.25 10.60 6.50
C LEU A 195 5.98 11.41 5.42
N TYR A 196 5.59 11.25 4.16
CA TYR A 196 6.17 12.00 3.06
C TYR A 196 5.94 13.50 3.24
N ALA A 197 4.70 13.91 3.52
CA ALA A 197 4.34 15.30 3.76
C ALA A 197 5.09 15.87 4.96
N PHE A 198 5.13 15.15 6.08
CA PHE A 198 5.84 15.54 7.29
C PHE A 198 7.33 15.76 7.02
N ARG A 199 8.01 14.82 6.35
CA ARG A 199 9.43 14.96 6.00
C ARG A 199 9.68 16.14 5.07
N LYS A 200 8.74 16.49 4.20
CA LYS A 200 8.86 17.66 3.31
C LYS A 200 8.58 18.98 4.03
N ALA A 201 7.75 18.97 5.07
CA ALA A 201 7.45 20.13 5.89
C ALA A 201 8.53 20.42 6.94
N LEU A 202 9.33 19.42 7.34
CA LEU A 202 10.44 19.63 8.25
C LEU A 202 11.43 20.66 7.68
N PRO A 203 11.71 21.76 8.42
CA PRO A 203 12.78 22.66 8.06
C PRO A 203 14.07 21.86 7.96
N THR A 204 14.81 21.99 6.86
CA THR A 204 16.19 21.49 6.84
C THR A 204 16.93 22.22 7.95
N TRP A 205 17.30 21.51 9.02
CA TRP A 205 18.11 22.07 10.09
C TRP A 205 19.43 22.55 9.48
N SER A 206 19.49 23.82 9.08
CA SER A 206 20.74 24.53 8.89
C SER A 206 21.24 24.75 10.30
N GLY A 207 22.20 23.94 10.75
CA GLY A 207 22.88 24.16 12.01
C GLY A 207 23.38 25.60 12.02
N GLY A 208 22.62 26.46 12.71
CA GLY A 208 23.02 27.83 12.95
C GLY A 208 24.23 27.76 13.84
N ALA A 209 25.35 28.19 13.29
CA ALA A 209 26.49 28.60 14.08
C ALA A 209 26.00 29.64 15.10
N GLY A 210 26.02 29.24 16.36
CA GLY A 210 26.08 30.11 17.53
C GLY A 210 27.35 29.75 18.28
#